data_AF-A0A968H6W4-F1
#
_entry.id   AF-A0A968H6W4-F1
#
_cell.length_a   1.000
_cell.length_b   1.000
_cell.length_c   1.000
_cell.angle_alpha   90.00
_cell.angle_beta   90.00
_cell.angle_gamma   90.00
#
_symmetry.space_group_name_H-M   'P 1'
#
loop_
_entity.id
_entity.type
_entity.pdbx_description
1 polymer ?
#
loop_
_entity_poly.entity_id
_entity_poly.type
_entity_poly.pdbx_seq_one_letter_code
_entity_poly.pdbx_strand_id
1 'polypeptide(L)'
;MSTLYDIQHHFPFDVQPSHAGKVTLTVEIEAIHVRCFLQMLNSLSSFFNIINSKAKVALAYTRQEEINAAGEKYYAEFASAVVDTFKQLRRETGEHARPLISATLREIKQIYPNACYDNVKQILTKSGELKKNGFYQKK
;
A
#
# COMPACT_ATOMS: atom_id res chain seq x y z
N MET A 1 -17.90 -42.15 -12.11
CA MET A 1 -17.01 -41.59 -13.15
C MET A 1 -17.76 -40.45 -13.81
N SER A 2 -17.32 -39.21 -13.63
CA SER A 2 -17.93 -38.04 -14.29
C SER A 2 -17.42 -38.02 -15.73
N THR A 3 -18.30 -38.35 -16.67
CA THR A 3 -18.06 -38.08 -18.09
C THR A 3 -17.92 -36.57 -18.24
N LEU A 4 -16.70 -36.12 -18.49
CA LEU A 4 -16.42 -34.73 -18.87
C LEU A 4 -17.33 -34.38 -20.05
N TYR A 5 -18.07 -33.28 -19.92
CA TYR A 5 -18.94 -32.78 -20.99
C TYR A 5 -18.06 -32.42 -22.20
N ASP A 6 -18.17 -33.22 -23.26
CA ASP A 6 -17.42 -32.99 -24.48
C ASP A 6 -18.12 -31.92 -25.33
N ILE A 7 -17.56 -30.71 -25.29
CA ILE A 7 -18.08 -29.56 -26.03
C ILE A 7 -18.00 -29.80 -27.54
N GLN A 8 -17.05 -30.63 -28.03
CA GLN A 8 -16.87 -30.91 -29.45
C GLN A 8 -18.05 -31.63 -30.09
N HIS A 9 -18.81 -32.40 -29.30
CA HIS A 9 -20.00 -33.11 -29.77
C HIS A 9 -21.20 -32.19 -30.06
N HIS A 10 -21.26 -31.01 -29.41
CA HIS A 10 -22.40 -30.10 -29.51
C HIS A 10 -22.08 -28.83 -30.30
N PHE A 11 -20.80 -28.48 -30.40
CA PHE A 11 -20.32 -27.32 -31.13
C PHE A 11 -19.06 -27.74 -31.89
N PRO A 12 -19.14 -28.05 -33.19
CA PRO A 12 -17.95 -28.32 -33.98
C PRO A 12 -17.05 -27.07 -33.92
N PHE A 13 -15.85 -27.26 -33.37
CA PHE A 13 -14.85 -26.21 -33.29
C PHE A 13 -13.49 -26.72 -33.76
N ASP A 14 -12.75 -25.85 -34.45
CA ASP A 14 -11.36 -26.09 -34.81
C ASP A 14 -10.44 -25.30 -33.87
N VAL A 15 -9.40 -25.97 -33.36
CA VAL A 15 -8.41 -25.39 -32.46
C VAL A 15 -7.13 -25.21 -33.24
N GLN A 16 -6.79 -23.97 -33.56
CA GLN A 16 -5.54 -23.67 -34.26
C GLN A 16 -4.56 -22.95 -33.34
N PRO A 17 -3.30 -23.42 -33.25
CA PRO A 17 -2.28 -22.68 -32.53
C PRO A 17 -2.06 -21.32 -33.20
N SER A 18 -2.07 -20.25 -32.42
CA SER A 18 -1.84 -18.89 -32.87
C SER A 18 -0.45 -18.42 -32.46
N HIS A 19 0.06 -17.38 -33.11
CA HIS A 19 1.37 -16.82 -32.78
C HIS A 19 1.41 -16.28 -31.33
N ALA A 20 2.58 -16.40 -30.71
CA ALA A 20 2.89 -15.93 -29.35
C ALA A 20 2.10 -16.63 -28.22
N GLY A 21 1.97 -17.97 -28.28
CA GLY A 21 1.38 -18.77 -27.18
C GLY A 21 -0.13 -18.59 -27.01
N LYS A 22 -0.80 -18.04 -28.03
CA LYS A 22 -2.25 -17.88 -28.07
C LYS A 22 -2.90 -19.05 -28.78
N VAL A 23 -4.17 -19.29 -28.50
CA VAL A 23 -4.99 -20.30 -29.18
C VAL A 23 -6.17 -19.59 -29.84
N THR A 24 -6.42 -19.90 -31.11
CA THR A 24 -7.59 -19.42 -31.84
C THR A 24 -8.61 -20.56 -31.93
N LEU A 25 -9.86 -20.26 -31.59
CA LEU A 25 -11.00 -21.16 -31.63
C LEU A 25 -12.01 -20.64 -32.66
N THR A 26 -12.29 -21.43 -33.68
CA THR A 26 -13.39 -21.17 -34.64
C THR A 26 -14.52 -22.13 -34.34
N VAL A 27 -15.73 -21.63 -34.10
CA VAL A 27 -16.90 -22.43 -33.73
C VAL A 27 -18.02 -22.20 -34.75
N GLU A 28 -18.57 -23.27 -35.31
CA GLU A 28 -19.76 -23.20 -36.16
C GLU A 28 -21.01 -23.47 -35.31
N ILE A 29 -21.96 -22.53 -35.33
CA ILE A 29 -23.21 -22.61 -34.56
C ILE A 29 -24.40 -22.16 -35.40
N GLU A 30 -25.56 -22.74 -35.14
CA GLU A 30 -26.80 -22.29 -35.78
C GLU A 30 -27.15 -20.84 -35.39
N ALA A 31 -27.70 -20.09 -36.34
CA ALA A 31 -28.01 -18.66 -36.16
C ALA A 31 -28.89 -18.39 -34.92
N ILE A 32 -29.81 -19.31 -34.59
CA ILE A 32 -30.70 -19.21 -33.43
C ILE A 32 -29.95 -19.24 -32.09
N HIS A 33 -28.74 -19.81 -32.04
CA HIS A 33 -27.95 -19.98 -30.81
C HIS A 33 -26.87 -18.90 -30.63
N VAL A 34 -26.58 -18.10 -31.66
CA VAL A 34 -25.54 -17.05 -31.64
C VAL A 34 -25.73 -16.08 -30.48
N ARG A 35 -26.97 -15.62 -30.24
CA ARG A 35 -27.24 -14.65 -29.17
C ARG A 35 -26.92 -15.23 -27.78
N CYS A 36 -27.33 -16.47 -27.52
CA CYS A 36 -27.07 -17.14 -26.25
C CYS A 36 -25.57 -17.38 -26.04
N PHE A 37 -24.86 -17.77 -27.10
CA PHE A 37 -23.42 -17.98 -27.09
C PHE A 37 -22.66 -16.67 -26.77
N LEU A 38 -23.01 -15.56 -27.41
CA LEU A 38 -22.41 -14.25 -27.10
C LEU A 38 -22.67 -13.80 -25.65
N GLN A 39 -23.87 -14.06 -25.13
CA GLN A 39 -24.20 -13.72 -23.74
C GLN A 39 -23.41 -14.57 -22.74
N MET A 40 -23.18 -15.85 -23.05
CA MET A 40 -22.32 -16.73 -22.26
C MET A 40 -20.87 -16.22 -22.22
N LEU A 41 -20.31 -15.83 -23.37
CA LEU A 41 -18.94 -15.27 -23.45
C LEU A 41 -18.81 -13.97 -22.64
N ASN A 42 -19.81 -13.09 -22.72
CA ASN A 42 -19.84 -11.86 -21.93
C ASN A 42 -19.91 -12.14 -20.41
N SER A 43 -20.68 -13.17 -20.02
CA SER A 43 -20.80 -13.59 -18.63
C SER A 43 -19.48 -14.17 -18.11
N LEU A 44 -18.79 -14.99 -18.91
CA LEU A 44 -17.46 -15.52 -18.59
C LEU A 44 -16.42 -14.41 -18.43
N SER A 45 -16.38 -13.46 -19.36
CA SER A 45 -15.50 -12.28 -19.27
C SER A 45 -15.75 -11.49 -17.98
N SER A 46 -17.01 -11.26 -17.64
CA SER A 46 -17.41 -10.57 -16.41
C SER A 46 -16.97 -11.33 -15.15
N PHE A 47 -17.12 -12.65 -15.14
CA PHE A 47 -16.67 -13.51 -14.06
C PHE A 47 -15.16 -13.45 -13.84
N PHE A 48 -14.36 -13.55 -14.91
CA PHE A 48 -12.90 -13.41 -14.82
C PHE A 48 -12.48 -12.03 -14.33
N ASN A 49 -13.16 -10.97 -14.74
CA ASN A 49 -12.91 -9.61 -14.25
C ASN A 49 -13.18 -9.48 -12.75
N ILE A 50 -14.28 -10.08 -12.26
CA ILE A 50 -14.60 -10.11 -10.82
C ILE A 50 -13.52 -10.85 -10.03
N ILE A 51 -13.06 -12.01 -10.52
CA ILE A 51 -12.00 -12.77 -9.86
C ILE A 51 -10.70 -11.96 -9.82
N ASN A 52 -10.30 -11.35 -10.94
CA ASN A 52 -9.08 -10.54 -11.01
C ASN A 52 -9.14 -9.35 -10.04
N SER A 53 -10.30 -8.69 -9.94
CA SER A 53 -10.51 -7.61 -8.97
C SER A 53 -10.35 -8.10 -7.52
N LYS A 54 -10.94 -9.25 -7.17
CA LYS A 54 -10.80 -9.84 -5.83
C LYS A 54 -9.36 -10.23 -5.52
N ALA A 55 -8.64 -10.79 -6.49
CA ALA A 55 -7.23 -11.14 -6.34
C ALA A 55 -6.35 -9.89 -6.11
N LYS A 56 -6.59 -8.79 -6.84
CA LYS A 56 -5.89 -7.52 -6.63
C LYS A 56 -6.14 -6.95 -5.23
N VAL A 57 -7.37 -7.01 -4.75
CA VAL A 57 -7.75 -6.57 -3.39
C VAL A 57 -7.05 -7.44 -2.34
N ALA A 58 -7.06 -8.77 -2.49
CA ALA A 58 -6.36 -9.67 -1.58
C ALA A 58 -4.85 -9.37 -1.52
N LEU A 59 -4.21 -9.14 -2.68
CA LEU A 59 -2.80 -8.73 -2.74
C LEU A 59 -2.54 -7.40 -2.02
N ALA A 60 -3.44 -6.43 -2.14
CA ALA A 60 -3.32 -5.17 -1.40
C ALA A 60 -3.38 -5.39 0.12
N TYR A 61 -4.30 -6.24 0.60
CA TYR A 61 -4.40 -6.58 2.02
C TYR A 61 -3.16 -7.33 2.53
N THR A 62 -2.58 -8.25 1.76
CA THR A 62 -1.36 -8.96 2.18
C THR A 62 -0.16 -8.03 2.36
N ARG A 63 -0.08 -6.96 1.58
CA ARG A 63 0.99 -5.96 1.68
C ARG A 63 0.73 -4.91 2.76
N GLN A 64 -0.51 -4.83 3.25
CA GLN A 64 -0.90 -3.81 4.23
C GLN A 64 -0.13 -3.95 5.54
N GLU A 65 0.10 -5.18 6.01
CA GLU A 65 0.84 -5.43 7.25
C GLU A 65 2.31 -5.00 7.12
N GLU A 66 2.97 -5.33 6.01
CA GLU A 66 4.35 -4.92 5.73
C GLU A 66 4.48 -3.40 5.62
N ILE A 67 3.54 -2.74 4.93
CA ILE A 67 3.50 -1.28 4.80
C ILE A 67 3.30 -0.62 6.16
N ASN A 68 2.38 -1.15 6.98
CA ASN A 68 2.14 -0.63 8.33
C ASN A 68 3.38 -0.80 9.22
N ALA A 69 4.01 -1.99 9.21
CA ALA A 69 5.22 -2.25 9.98
C ALA A 69 6.40 -1.36 9.56
N ALA A 70 6.58 -1.13 8.24
CA ALA A 70 7.58 -0.20 7.73
C ALA A 70 7.28 1.25 8.17
N GLY A 71 6.02 1.66 8.15
CA GLY A 71 5.58 2.98 8.61
C GLY A 71 5.82 3.18 10.11
N GLU A 72 5.50 2.18 10.94
CA GLU A 72 5.75 2.19 12.38
C GLU A 72 7.25 2.29 12.69
N LYS A 73 8.08 1.49 12.01
CA LYS A 73 9.53 1.53 12.16
C LYS A 73 10.09 2.90 11.79
N TYR A 74 9.69 3.44 10.63
CA TYR A 74 10.12 4.78 10.20
C TYR A 74 9.72 5.86 11.22
N TYR A 75 8.49 5.81 11.74
CA TYR A 75 8.04 6.76 12.75
C TYR A 75 8.82 6.63 14.06
N ALA A 76 9.14 5.41 14.50
CA ALA A 76 9.95 5.17 15.69
C ALA A 76 11.38 5.72 15.54
N GLU A 77 12.02 5.48 14.40
CA GLU A 77 13.34 6.03 14.08
C GLU A 77 13.33 7.55 14.03
N PHE A 78 12.33 8.13 13.36
CA PHE A 78 12.11 9.58 13.32
C PHE A 78 11.93 10.18 14.73
N ALA A 79 11.11 9.55 15.58
CA ALA A 79 10.88 10.01 16.94
C ALA A 79 12.15 9.94 17.78
N SER A 80 12.95 8.88 17.66
CA SER A 80 14.25 8.76 18.34
C SER A 80 15.19 9.88 17.90
N ALA A 81 15.36 10.07 16.59
CA ALA A 81 16.24 11.10 16.04
C ALA A 81 15.87 12.49 16.56
N VAL A 82 14.57 12.82 16.58
CA VAL A 82 14.07 14.10 17.12
C VAL A 82 14.44 14.29 18.58
N VAL A 83 14.23 13.27 19.43
CA VAL A 83 14.52 13.33 20.87
C VAL A 83 16.02 13.46 21.12
N ASP A 84 16.83 12.67 20.42
CA ASP A 84 18.29 12.65 20.61
C ASP A 84 18.92 13.97 20.17
N THR A 85 18.49 14.49 19.01
CA THR A 85 18.93 15.80 18.51
C THR A 85 18.53 16.92 19.48
N PHE A 86 17.31 16.89 20.01
CA PHE A 86 16.86 17.88 20.98
C PHE A 86 17.67 17.82 22.29
N LYS A 87 17.96 16.62 22.81
CA LYS A 87 18.79 16.43 24.01
C LYS A 87 20.22 16.93 23.80
N GLN A 88 20.80 16.66 22.64
CA GLN A 88 22.14 17.13 22.28
C GLN A 88 22.17 18.66 22.26
N LEU A 89 21.30 19.28 21.47
CA LEU A 89 21.25 20.74 21.34
C LEU A 89 20.96 21.42 22.69
N ARG A 90 20.13 20.82 23.54
CA ARG A 90 19.84 21.34 24.90
C ARG A 90 21.09 21.38 25.78
N ARG A 91 21.97 20.38 25.67
CA ARG A 91 23.24 20.32 26.42
C ARG A 91 24.23 21.37 25.92
N GLU A 92 24.24 21.62 24.62
CA GLU A 92 25.22 22.50 23.98
C GLU A 92 24.88 23.99 24.11
N THR A 93 23.60 24.35 23.98
CA THR A 93 23.20 25.77 23.81
C THR A 93 22.56 26.41 25.03
N GLY A 94 21.97 25.62 25.95
CA GLY A 94 21.25 26.15 27.12
C GLY A 94 20.01 27.01 26.76
N GLU A 95 19.53 26.96 25.53
CA GLU A 95 18.46 27.83 25.01
C GLU A 95 17.06 27.51 25.57
N HIS A 96 16.16 28.49 25.44
CA HIS A 96 14.74 28.32 25.74
C HIS A 96 14.04 27.36 24.75
N ALA A 97 12.88 26.81 25.14
CA ALA A 97 12.24 25.69 24.43
C ALA A 97 11.88 25.97 22.96
N ARG A 98 11.45 27.19 22.64
CA ARG A 98 10.97 27.53 21.29
C ARG A 98 12.11 27.67 20.25
N PRO A 99 13.21 28.38 20.55
CA PRO A 99 14.43 28.34 19.75
C PRO A 99 14.97 26.92 19.56
N LEU A 100 14.99 26.13 20.64
CA LEU A 100 15.51 24.78 20.62
C LEU A 100 14.71 23.83 19.71
N ILE A 101 13.37 23.89 19.74
CA ILE A 101 12.52 23.13 18.81
C ILE A 101 12.82 23.52 17.35
N SER A 102 13.03 24.81 17.09
CA SER A 102 13.31 25.32 15.74
C SER A 102 14.67 24.85 15.23
N ALA A 103 15.68 24.80 16.10
CA ALA A 103 16.99 24.24 15.81
C ALA A 103 16.91 22.73 15.55
N THR A 104 16.20 21.97 16.40
CA THR A 104 15.97 20.53 16.19
C THR A 104 15.29 20.25 14.85
N LEU A 105 14.27 21.03 14.49
CA LEU A 105 13.61 20.88 13.19
C LEU A 105 14.57 21.10 12.02
N ARG A 106 15.49 22.06 12.13
CA ARG A 106 16.46 22.37 11.07
C ARG A 106 17.41 21.19 10.81
N GLU A 107 17.94 20.59 11.86
CA GLU A 107 18.81 19.41 11.76
C GLU A 107 18.04 18.19 11.26
N ILE A 108 16.87 17.93 11.84
CA ILE A 108 16.05 16.76 11.49
C ILE A 108 15.55 16.83 10.06
N LYS A 109 15.28 18.02 9.51
CA LYS A 109 14.87 18.18 8.10
C LYS A 109 15.91 17.73 7.08
N GLN A 110 17.18 17.64 7.45
CA GLN A 110 18.23 17.13 6.56
C GLN A 110 18.07 15.63 6.30
N ILE A 111 17.55 14.89 7.29
CA ILE A 111 17.36 13.43 7.24
C ILE A 111 15.90 13.07 6.93
N TYR A 112 14.96 13.85 7.47
CA TYR A 112 13.52 13.66 7.36
C TYR A 112 12.87 14.92 6.74
N PRO A 113 12.84 15.04 5.40
CA PRO A 113 12.43 16.28 4.72
C PRO A 113 10.99 16.70 5.00
N ASN A 114 10.12 15.73 5.32
CA ASN A 114 8.71 15.95 5.66
C ASN A 114 8.49 16.37 7.12
N ALA A 115 9.55 16.51 7.92
CA ALA A 115 9.44 16.98 9.29
C ALA A 115 8.85 18.39 9.31
N CYS A 116 7.88 18.63 10.19
CA CYS A 116 7.31 19.95 10.43
C CYS A 116 7.39 20.29 11.92
N TYR A 117 7.23 21.58 12.23
CA TYR A 117 7.34 22.09 13.58
C TYR A 117 6.36 21.40 14.54
N ASP A 118 5.12 21.19 14.10
CA ASP A 118 4.09 20.56 14.93
C ASP A 118 4.40 19.08 15.22
N ASN A 119 4.93 18.34 14.25
CA ASN A 119 5.35 16.95 14.45
C ASN A 119 6.48 16.85 15.48
N VAL A 120 7.52 17.68 15.34
CA VAL A 120 8.65 17.74 16.29
C VAL A 120 8.16 18.11 17.68
N LYS A 121 7.34 19.16 17.79
CA LYS A 121 6.74 19.60 19.06
C LYS A 121 5.92 18.49 19.71
N GLN A 122 5.10 17.77 18.93
CA GLN A 122 4.27 16.69 19.43
C GLN A 122 5.11 15.51 19.93
N ILE A 123 6.15 15.11 19.19
CA ILE A 123 7.08 14.05 19.61
C ILE A 123 7.79 14.42 20.91
N LEU A 124 8.30 15.65 21.02
CA LEU A 124 8.96 16.12 22.23
C LEU A 124 8.01 16.24 23.43
N THR A 125 6.74 16.56 23.18
CA THR A 125 5.71 16.58 24.22
C THR A 125 5.37 15.17 24.69
N LYS A 126 5.21 14.21 23.76
CA LYS A 126 4.89 12.81 24.08
C LYS A 126 6.06 12.08 24.77
N SER A 127 7.30 12.41 24.41
CA SER A 127 8.51 11.84 25.04
C SER A 127 8.83 12.43 26.41
N GLY A 128 8.14 13.49 26.84
CA GLY A 128 8.39 14.14 28.12
C GLY A 128 9.60 15.08 28.13
N GLU A 129 10.19 15.40 26.97
CA GLU A 129 11.27 16.39 26.86
C GLU A 129 10.73 17.84 26.87
N LEU A 130 9.45 18.03 26.50
CA LEU A 130 8.75 19.31 26.46
C LEU A 130 7.45 19.26 27.28
N LYS A 131 7.18 20.24 28.15
CA LYS A 131 5.85 20.45 28.77
C LYS A 131 4.99 21.34 27.90
N LYS A 132 3.66 21.29 28.10
CA LYS A 132 2.66 22.16 27.46
C LYS A 132 3.04 23.65 27.46
N ASN A 133 3.73 24.14 28.50
CA ASN A 133 4.14 25.54 28.68
C ASN A 133 5.64 25.75 29.03
N GLY A 134 6.56 24.79 28.77
CA GLY A 134 7.99 24.97 29.12
C GLY A 134 8.80 23.66 29.24
N PHE A 135 9.92 23.66 29.96
CA PHE A 135 10.75 22.46 30.21
C PHE A 135 10.42 21.78 31.55
N TYR A 136 10.76 20.49 31.70
CA TYR A 136 10.84 19.86 33.01
C TYR A 136 12.04 20.44 33.80
N GLN A 137 11.76 20.98 34.99
CA GLN A 137 12.78 21.19 36.01
C GLN A 137 13.19 19.81 36.55
N LYS A 138 14.49 19.51 36.54
CA LYS A 138 15.04 18.38 37.31
C LYS A 138 14.75 18.64 38.79
N LYS A 139 14.17 17.66 39.48
CA LYS A 139 14.24 17.58 40.94
C LYS A 139 15.64 17.16 41.34
#